data_AF-A0A7X9L8A7-F1
#
_entry.id   AF-A0A7X9L8A7-F1
#
_cell.length_a   1.000
_cell.length_b   1.000
_cell.length_c   1.000
_cell.angle_alpha   90.00
_cell.angle_beta   90.00
_cell.angle_gamma   90.00
#
_symmetry.space_group_name_H-M   'P 1'
#
loop_
_entity.id
_entity.type
_entity.pdbx_description
1 polymer ?
#
loop_
_entity_poly.entity_id
_entity_poly.type
_entity_poly.pdbx_seq_one_letter_code
_entity_poly.pdbx_strand_id
1 'polypeptide(L)' 'VQLPFCEVHISNVHKREAFRHHSYLSDVAVGVMAGFGVMGYTLALEFVIAQLDA' A
#
# COMPACT_ATOMS: atom_id res chain seq x y z
N VAL A 1 -7.34 12.43 -12.58
CA VAL A 1 -6.98 11.05 -13.01
C VAL A 1 -7.64 10.08 -12.04
N GLN A 2 -8.41 9.11 -12.50
CA GLN A 2 -9.21 8.18 -11.67
C GLN A 2 -8.78 6.72 -11.89
N LEU A 3 -7.50 6.43 -11.67
CA LEU A 3 -6.99 5.05 -11.75
C LEU A 3 -6.85 4.49 -10.32
N PRO A 4 -7.31 3.25 -10.06
CA PRO A 4 -7.07 2.61 -8.77
C PRO A 4 -5.56 2.42 -8.55
N PHE A 5 -5.13 2.54 -7.30
CA PHE A 5 -3.73 2.36 -6.92
C PHE A 5 -3.59 1.69 -5.55
N CYS A 6 -2.43 1.09 -5.32
CA CYS A 6 -2.02 0.56 -4.02
C CYS A 6 -0.86 1.39 -3.45
N GLU A 7 -0.86 1.61 -2.15
CA GLU A 7 0.24 2.27 -1.44
C GLU A 7 1.16 1.22 -0.82
N VAL A 8 2.47 1.35 -1.03
CA VAL A 8 3.48 0.40 -0.52
C VAL A 8 4.54 1.13 0.27
N HIS A 9 4.76 0.68 1.51
CA HIS A 9 5.82 1.15 2.40
C HIS A 9 6.77 0.00 2.72
N ILE A 10 8.05 0.15 2.37
CA ILE A 10 9.11 -0.84 2.66
C ILE A 10 9.19 -1.12 4.17
N SER A 11 9.13 -0.06 5.00
CA SER A 11 9.19 -0.17 6.47
C SER A 11 7.79 -0.17 7.10
N ASN A 12 7.67 -0.69 8.33
CA ASN A 12 6.43 -0.56 9.09
C ASN A 12 6.32 0.88 9.63
N VAL A 13 5.57 1.74 8.93
CA VAL A 13 5.41 3.15 9.28
C VAL A 13 4.70 3.37 10.62
N HIS A 14 3.86 2.42 11.06
CA HIS A 14 3.18 2.49 12.36
C HIS A 14 4.11 2.23 13.55
N LYS A 15 5.29 1.61 13.33
CA LYS A 15 6.34 1.44 14.35
C LYS A 15 7.31 2.63 14.42
N ARG A 16 7.01 3.71 13.70
CA ARG A 16 7.85 4.91 13.59
C ARG A 16 7.18 6.12 14.24
N GLU A 17 7.75 7.30 14.02
CA GLU A 17 7.29 8.57 14.57
C GLU A 17 5.82 8.84 14.21
N ALA A 18 5.04 9.40 15.14
CA ALA A 18 3.59 9.56 15.00
C ALA A 18 3.15 10.32 13.73
N PHE A 19 3.96 11.27 13.26
CA PHE A 19 3.64 12.02 12.04
C PHE A 19 3.63 11.15 10.77
N ARG A 20 4.24 9.95 10.79
CA ARG A 20 4.24 9.01 9.66
C ARG A 20 3.02 8.10 9.61
N HIS A 21 2.18 8.14 10.65
CA HIS A 21 0.97 7.32 10.71
C HIS A 21 -0.15 7.95 9.89
N HIS A 22 -0.02 9.23 9.53
CA HIS A 22 -0.95 9.95 8.67
C HIS A 22 -0.45 9.98 7.22
N SER A 23 -1.32 9.60 6.28
CA SER A 23 -1.09 9.62 4.84
C SER A 23 -2.32 10.21 4.16
N TYR A 24 -2.09 11.09 3.18
CA TYR A 24 -3.14 11.64 2.30
C TYR A 24 -3.46 10.73 1.11
N LEU A 25 -2.83 9.54 1.06
CA LEU A 25 -3.03 8.56 0.00
C LEU A 25 -3.79 7.34 0.52
N SER A 26 -3.58 6.97 1.79
CA SER A 26 -4.10 5.71 2.35
C SER A 26 -5.63 5.64 2.40
N ASP A 27 -6.33 6.77 2.49
CA ASP A 27 -7.79 6.84 2.55
C ASP A 27 -8.46 6.61 1.19
N VAL A 28 -7.74 6.86 0.10
CA VAL A 28 -8.22 6.68 -1.29
C VAL A 28 -7.53 5.52 -2.03
N ALA A 29 -6.54 4.87 -1.42
CA ALA A 29 -5.90 3.68 -1.96
C ALA A 29 -6.84 2.46 -1.88
N VAL A 30 -6.73 1.55 -2.85
CA VAL A 30 -7.46 0.27 -2.80
C VAL A 30 -6.90 -0.65 -1.69
N GLY A 31 -5.61 -0.53 -1.43
CA GLY A 31 -4.93 -1.26 -0.35
C GLY A 31 -3.60 -0.61 0.02
N VAL A 32 -3.18 -0.84 1.27
CA VAL A 32 -1.91 -0.34 1.82
C VAL A 32 -1.11 -1.51 2.40
N MET A 33 0.13 -1.66 1.94
CA MET A 33 1.07 -2.69 2.44
C MET A 33 2.25 -2.00 3.11
N ALA A 34 2.40 -2.19 4.43
CA ALA A 34 3.47 -1.54 5.21
C ALA A 34 4.29 -2.54 6.03
N GLY A 35 5.60 -2.51 5.86
CA GLY A 35 6.55 -3.29 6.66
C GLY A 35 6.92 -4.66 6.12
N PHE A 36 6.57 -4.94 4.87
CA PHE A 36 6.94 -6.19 4.18
C PHE A 36 8.27 -6.08 3.40
N GLY A 37 9.03 -5.01 3.60
CA GLY A 37 10.24 -4.77 2.80
C GLY A 37 9.90 -4.62 1.31
N VAL A 38 10.78 -5.11 0.44
CA VAL A 38 10.55 -5.12 -1.02
C VAL A 38 9.44 -6.08 -1.45
N MET A 39 9.11 -7.09 -0.63
CA MET A 39 8.04 -8.05 -0.91
C MET A 39 6.66 -7.37 -0.96
N GLY A 40 6.50 -6.20 -0.33
CA GLY A 40 5.28 -5.41 -0.41
C GLY A 40 4.87 -5.03 -1.84
N TYR A 41 5.83 -4.89 -2.76
CA TYR A 41 5.53 -4.65 -4.18
C TYR A 41 4.91 -5.87 -4.86
N THR A 42 5.46 -7.07 -4.59
CA THR A 42 4.91 -8.32 -5.11
C THR A 42 3.50 -8.56 -4.60
N LEU A 43 3.27 -8.36 -3.29
CA LEU A 43 1.94 -8.48 -2.69
C LEU A 43 0.93 -7.51 -3.33
N ALA A 44 1.34 -6.27 -3.59
CA ALA A 44 0.49 -5.28 -4.24
C ALA A 44 0.14 -5.68 -5.68
N LEU A 45 1.13 -6.21 -6.42
CA LEU A 45 0.93 -6.68 -7.78
C LEU A 45 -0.03 -7.88 -7.83
N GLU A 46 0.19 -8.88 -6.97
CA GLU A 46 -0.68 -10.07 -6.88
C GLU A 46 -2.12 -9.68 -6.53
N PHE A 47 -2.30 -8.74 -5.59
CA PHE A 47 -3.60 -8.19 -5.26
C PHE A 47 -4.28 -7.50 -6.45
N VAL A 48 -3.54 -6.68 -7.20
CA VAL A 48 -4.07 -5.99 -8.39
C VAL A 48 -4.45 -6.99 -9.49
N ILE A 49 -3.62 -8.01 -9.74
CA ILE A 49 -3.94 -9.07 -10.71
C ILE A 49 -5.24 -9.76 -10.32
N ALA A 50 -5.36 -10.19 -9.05
CA ALA A 50 -6.57 -10.85 -8.56
C ALA A 50 -7.83 -9.97 -8.66
N GLN A 51 -7.71 -8.64 -8.55
CA GLN A 51 -8.83 -7.72 -8.77
C GLN A 51 -9.21 -7.53 -10.24
N LEU A 52 -8.25 -7.62 -11.16
CA LEU A 52 -8.51 -7.48 -12.60
C LEU A 52 -9.11 -8.76 -13.20
N ASP A 53 -8.82 -9.91 -12.61
CA ASP A 53 -9.34 -11.22 -13.04
C ASP A 53 -10.75 -11.53 -12.49
N ALA A 54 -11.28 -10.70 -11.58
CA ALA A 54 -12.61 -10.83 -10.97
C ALA A 54 -13.69 -10.05 -11.74
#